data_AF-A0A7J6NP12-F1
#
_entry.id   AF-A0A7J6NP12-F1
#
_cell.length_a   1.000
_cell.length_b   1.000
_cell.length_c   1.000
_cell.angle_alpha   90.00
_cell.angle_beta   90.00
_cell.angle_gamma   90.00
#
_symmetry.space_group_name_H-M   'P 1'
#
loop_
_entity.id
_entity.type
_entity.pdbx_description
1 polymer ?
#
loop_
_entity_poly.entity_id
_entity_poly.type
_entity_poly.pdbx_seq_one_letter_code
_entity_poly.pdbx_strand_id
1 'polypeptide(L)'
;MEVPPSFSRIDLTQEKVEVLRLPHPSDGKLANFLLTSAGRLFEVNSFERSGYNRGSIFVGDETLVRDPHVLLGTEVAPVMVLLPYLASQKGNQDRFVTFTDVILGASTEYSDCRDAFKHMVTLCRDGLEKQLACVCETKAVSKDVEEKVYRFSLDRLAAWLAVIVRKTSEQAISSGLYFTEVGECATEDLRRERLSRFMFVLPFCDGRC
;
A
#
# COMPACT_ATOMS: atom_id res chain seq x y z
N MET A 1 16.38 4.37 26.80
CA MET A 1 14.94 4.69 26.76
C MET A 1 14.70 5.29 25.38
N GLU A 2 14.38 4.43 24.41
CA GLU A 2 14.25 4.85 23.00
C GLU A 2 12.90 5.53 22.82
N VAL A 3 12.93 6.72 22.20
CA VAL A 3 11.72 7.46 21.85
C VAL A 3 10.99 6.65 20.78
N PRO A 4 9.70 6.31 20.97
CA PRO A 4 8.95 5.61 19.94
C PRO A 4 8.97 6.43 18.64
N PRO A 5 8.93 5.78 17.46
CA PRO A 5 8.96 6.50 16.19
C PRO A 5 7.86 7.55 16.20
N SER A 6 8.27 8.82 16.12
CA SER A 6 7.36 9.94 16.05
C SER A 6 6.49 9.75 14.82
N PHE A 7 5.17 9.62 15.00
CA PHE A 7 4.24 9.77 13.90
C PHE A 7 4.52 11.12 13.24
N SER A 8 5.09 11.11 12.05
CA SER A 8 5.20 12.31 11.25
C SER A 8 3.79 12.72 10.87
N ARG A 9 3.26 13.75 11.55
CA ARG A 9 2.00 14.35 11.14
C ARG A 9 2.23 14.99 9.80
N ILE A 10 1.61 14.41 8.77
CA ILE A 10 1.55 15.01 7.46
C ILE A 10 0.37 15.97 7.54
N ASP A 11 0.68 17.26 7.48
CA ASP A 11 -0.36 18.28 7.41
C ASP A 11 -0.89 18.35 5.98
N LEU A 12 -1.93 17.56 5.71
CA LEU A 12 -2.60 17.53 4.41
C LEU A 12 -3.25 18.87 4.05
N THR A 13 -3.31 19.85 4.97
CA THR A 13 -3.80 21.20 4.64
C THR A 13 -2.79 22.02 3.83
N GLN A 14 -1.52 21.60 3.79
CA GLN A 14 -0.46 22.26 3.05
C GLN A 14 -0.19 21.64 1.68
N GLU A 15 -0.77 20.47 1.40
CA GLU A 15 -0.64 19.78 0.11
C GLU A 15 -1.97 19.83 -0.64
N LYS A 16 -1.91 19.98 -1.97
CA LYS A 16 -3.11 19.80 -2.78
C LYS A 16 -3.41 18.30 -2.81
N VAL A 17 -4.60 17.92 -2.35
CA VAL A 17 -5.06 16.53 -2.31
C VAL A 17 -6.24 16.35 -3.25
N GLU A 18 -6.22 15.26 -4.02
CA GLU A 18 -7.29 14.89 -4.93
C GLU A 18 -7.81 13.49 -4.60
N VAL A 19 -9.12 13.29 -4.73
CA VAL A 19 -9.74 11.98 -4.54
C VAL A 19 -9.79 11.27 -5.89
N LEU A 20 -9.14 10.11 -5.97
CA LEU A 20 -9.16 9.24 -7.14
C LEU A 20 -9.97 7.98 -6.88
N ARG A 21 -10.67 7.49 -7.91
CA ARG A 21 -11.26 6.14 -7.91
C ARG A 21 -10.36 5.22 -8.70
N LEU A 22 -9.75 4.24 -8.04
CA LEU A 22 -8.81 3.28 -8.61
C LEU A 22 -9.23 1.86 -8.22
N PRO A 23 -8.79 0.82 -8.96
CA PRO A 23 -9.09 -0.56 -8.59
C PRO A 23 -8.36 -0.92 -7.30
N HIS A 24 -9.09 -1.51 -6.37
CA HIS A 24 -8.53 -1.99 -5.12
C HIS A 24 -7.64 -3.22 -5.38
N PRO A 25 -6.41 -3.29 -4.83
CA PRO A 25 -5.46 -4.35 -5.15
C PRO A 25 -5.94 -5.78 -4.82
N SER A 26 -6.84 -5.94 -3.84
CA SER A 26 -7.28 -7.27 -3.40
C SER A 26 -8.42 -7.86 -4.25
N ASP A 27 -9.34 -7.04 -4.75
CA ASP A 27 -10.58 -7.51 -5.38
C ASP A 27 -10.93 -6.81 -6.70
N GLY A 28 -10.11 -5.85 -7.13
CA GLY A 28 -10.26 -5.10 -8.38
C GLY A 28 -11.42 -4.10 -8.39
N LYS A 29 -12.22 -4.00 -7.33
CA LYS A 29 -13.36 -3.07 -7.30
C LYS A 29 -12.87 -1.63 -7.12
N LEU A 30 -13.64 -0.67 -7.63
CA LEU A 30 -13.29 0.74 -7.48
C LEU A 30 -13.36 1.18 -6.01
N ALA A 31 -12.22 1.57 -5.45
CA ALA A 31 -12.08 2.17 -4.13
C ALA A 31 -11.59 3.61 -4.24
N ASN A 32 -11.77 4.38 -3.16
CA ASN A 32 -11.33 5.77 -3.08
C ASN A 32 -9.90 5.84 -2.56
N PHE A 33 -9.08 6.64 -3.23
CA PHE A 33 -7.71 6.95 -2.82
C PHE A 33 -7.53 8.46 -2.75
N LEU A 34 -6.68 8.93 -1.84
CA LEU A 34 -6.16 10.29 -1.85
C LEU A 34 -4.80 10.31 -2.53
N LEU A 35 -4.64 11.17 -3.52
CA LEU A 35 -3.36 11.45 -4.15
C LEU A 35 -2.93 12.87 -3.79
N THR A 36 -1.72 12.99 -3.26
CA THR A 36 -1.15 14.31 -2.96
C THR A 36 -0.31 14.82 -4.12
N SER A 37 -0.13 16.15 -4.21
CA SER A 37 0.77 16.78 -5.18
C SER A 37 2.22 16.30 -5.10
N ALA A 38 2.62 15.71 -3.97
CA ALA A 38 3.94 15.12 -3.79
C ALA A 38 4.06 13.68 -4.34
N GLY A 39 3.01 13.16 -4.98
CA GLY A 39 3.00 11.80 -5.55
C GLY A 39 2.83 10.70 -4.51
N ARG A 40 2.19 11.01 -3.38
CA ARG A 40 1.88 10.04 -2.32
C ARG A 40 0.43 9.58 -2.43
N LEU A 41 0.22 8.28 -2.33
CA LEU A 41 -1.08 7.65 -2.48
C LEU A 41 -1.54 7.08 -1.14
N PHE A 42 -2.78 7.37 -0.76
CA PHE A 42 -3.40 6.87 0.45
C PHE A 42 -4.71 6.17 0.11
N GLU A 43 -4.89 4.96 0.61
CA GLU A 43 -6.16 4.25 0.55
C GLU A 43 -7.11 4.82 1.61
N VAL A 44 -8.33 5.19 1.19
CA VAL A 44 -9.34 5.74 2.10
C VAL A 44 -10.22 4.61 2.62
N ASN A 45 -10.08 4.33 3.91
CA ASN A 45 -10.89 3.37 4.64
C ASN A 45 -11.95 4.10 5.48
N SER A 46 -13.15 3.55 5.54
CA SER A 46 -14.22 4.05 6.42
C SER A 46 -14.31 3.15 7.64
N PHE A 47 -14.19 3.75 8.82
CA PHE A 47 -14.50 3.09 10.07
C PHE A 47 -15.95 3.39 10.45
N GLU A 48 -16.77 2.34 10.42
CA GLU A 48 -18.13 2.35 10.96
C GLU A 48 -18.16 1.61 12.28
N ARG A 49 -18.70 2.27 13.30
CA ARG A 49 -18.91 1.62 14.59
C ARG A 49 -20.06 0.60 14.43
N SER A 50 -19.77 -0.68 14.60
CA SER A 50 -20.79 -1.73 14.51
C SER A 50 -21.71 -1.71 15.75
N GLY A 51 -23.02 -1.84 15.54
CA GLY A 51 -24.03 -1.98 16.61
C GLY A 51 -25.21 -1.00 16.55
N TYR A 52 -26.18 -1.17 17.45
CA TYR A 52 -27.45 -0.41 17.52
C TYR A 52 -27.31 1.07 17.93
N ASN A 53 -26.13 1.49 18.40
CA ASN A 53 -25.85 2.88 18.78
C ASN A 53 -24.82 3.49 17.82
N ARG A 54 -25.26 3.83 16.62
CA ARG A 54 -24.50 4.74 15.75
C ARG A 54 -24.51 6.11 16.43
N GLY A 55 -23.35 6.53 16.92
CA GLY A 55 -23.20 7.75 17.71
C GLY A 55 -23.44 9.01 16.88
N SER A 56 -23.13 10.17 17.47
CA SER A 56 -23.03 11.42 16.73
C SER A 56 -21.76 12.14 17.14
N ILE A 57 -21.15 12.87 16.21
CA ILE A 57 -19.94 13.65 16.46
C ILE A 57 -20.29 15.13 16.31
N PHE A 58 -19.92 15.94 17.29
CA PHE A 58 -19.93 17.39 17.17
C PHE A 58 -18.68 17.84 16.40
N VAL A 59 -18.87 18.62 15.34
CA VAL A 59 -17.82 19.20 14.51
C VAL A 59 -17.88 20.72 14.70
N GLY A 60 -16.89 21.26 15.42
CA GLY A 60 -16.96 22.63 15.90
C GLY A 60 -18.09 22.82 16.92
N ASP A 61 -18.59 24.05 17.03
CA ASP A 61 -19.55 24.40 18.08
C ASP A 61 -21.02 24.19 17.65
N GLU A 62 -21.30 24.18 16.35
CA GLU A 62 -22.68 24.26 15.83
C GLU A 62 -23.13 23.03 15.04
N THR A 63 -22.21 22.18 14.58
CA THR A 63 -22.56 21.07 13.68
C THR A 63 -22.57 19.74 14.40
N LEU A 64 -23.74 19.09 14.46
CA LEU A 64 -23.88 17.71 14.92
C LEU A 64 -24.01 16.77 13.71
N VAL A 65 -23.02 15.91 13.50
CA VAL A 65 -23.02 14.88 12.46
C VAL A 65 -23.60 13.58 13.04
N ARG A 66 -24.76 13.17 12.53
CA ARG A 66 -25.37 11.87 12.84
C ARG A 66 -24.77 10.79 11.95
N ASP A 67 -24.67 9.58 12.48
CA ASP A 67 -24.04 8.45 11.79
C ASP A 67 -22.65 8.79 11.22
N PRO A 68 -21.74 9.36 12.04
CA PRO A 68 -20.48 9.87 11.51
C PRO A 68 -19.60 8.71 11.06
N HIS A 69 -19.14 8.79 9.82
CA HIS A 69 -18.11 7.92 9.28
C HIS A 69 -16.75 8.57 9.58
N VAL A 70 -15.87 7.82 10.26
CA VAL A 70 -14.49 8.25 10.43
C VAL A 70 -13.69 7.72 9.26
N LEU A 71 -13.19 8.62 8.43
CA LEU A 71 -12.35 8.26 7.30
C LEU A 71 -10.88 8.20 7.74
N LEU A 72 -10.19 7.14 7.34
CA LEU A 72 -8.78 6.88 7.62
C LEU A 72 -8.04 6.76 6.29
N GLY A 73 -7.06 7.62 6.06
CA GLY A 73 -6.15 7.51 4.92
C GLY A 73 -4.90 6.75 5.34
N THR A 74 -4.66 5.58 4.74
CA THR A 74 -3.44 4.79 4.98
C THR A 74 -2.56 4.88 3.75
N GLU A 75 -1.30 5.29 3.90
CA GLU A 75 -0.38 5.37 2.76
C GLU A 75 -0.16 3.99 2.14
N VAL A 76 -0.25 3.93 0.82
CA VAL A 76 -0.06 2.71 0.03
C VAL A 76 0.98 2.96 -1.05
N ALA A 77 1.83 1.95 -1.28
CA ALA A 77 2.77 2.00 -2.39
C ALA A 77 1.99 1.97 -3.72
N PRO A 78 2.16 2.94 -4.64
CA PRO A 78 1.42 2.97 -5.92
C PRO A 78 1.57 1.69 -6.75
N VAL A 79 2.69 0.97 -6.61
CA VAL A 79 2.87 -0.34 -7.27
C VAL A 79 1.82 -1.37 -6.88
N MET A 80 1.23 -1.26 -5.67
CA MET A 80 0.16 -2.18 -5.22
C MET A 80 -1.06 -2.14 -6.14
N VAL A 81 -1.39 -0.97 -6.69
CA VAL A 81 -2.49 -0.82 -7.66
C VAL A 81 -2.16 -1.52 -8.98
N LEU A 82 -0.87 -1.60 -9.35
CA LEU A 82 -0.39 -2.27 -10.56
C LEU A 82 -0.24 -3.80 -10.41
N LEU A 83 -0.03 -4.30 -9.18
CA LEU A 83 0.29 -5.71 -8.96
C LEU A 83 -0.74 -6.69 -9.55
N PRO A 84 -2.06 -6.50 -9.40
CA PRO A 84 -3.04 -7.43 -9.97
C PRO A 84 -2.92 -7.53 -11.49
N TYR A 85 -2.68 -6.39 -12.17
CA TYR A 85 -2.42 -6.37 -13.60
C TYR A 85 -1.11 -7.10 -13.93
N LEU A 86 -0.01 -6.76 -13.26
CA LEU A 86 1.29 -7.39 -13.52
C LEU A 86 1.25 -8.92 -13.35
N ALA A 87 0.53 -9.39 -12.32
CA ALA A 87 0.37 -10.81 -12.03
C ALA A 87 -0.57 -11.54 -13.01
N SER A 88 -1.57 -10.84 -13.59
CA SER A 88 -2.52 -11.44 -14.55
C SER A 88 -1.94 -11.59 -15.96
N GLN A 89 -0.89 -10.83 -16.29
CA GLN A 89 -0.23 -10.89 -17.60
C GLN A 89 0.61 -12.16 -17.76
N LYS A 90 0.00 -13.22 -18.33
CA LYS A 90 0.73 -14.47 -18.69
C LYS A 90 2.00 -14.20 -19.51
N GLY A 91 1.97 -13.23 -20.43
CA GLY A 91 3.13 -12.89 -21.26
C GLY A 91 4.24 -12.10 -20.55
N ASN A 92 3.94 -11.45 -19.42
CA ASN A 92 4.90 -10.62 -18.67
C ASN A 92 5.77 -11.44 -17.71
N GLN A 93 5.50 -12.75 -17.58
CA GLN A 93 6.41 -13.68 -16.91
C GLN A 93 7.58 -14.08 -17.83
N ASP A 94 7.33 -14.10 -19.14
CA ASP A 94 8.30 -14.59 -20.13
C ASP A 94 9.03 -13.48 -20.90
N ARG A 95 8.52 -12.24 -20.87
CA ARG A 95 9.03 -11.14 -21.69
C ARG A 95 9.28 -9.87 -20.88
N PHE A 96 10.32 -9.15 -21.28
CA PHE A 96 10.60 -7.81 -20.78
C PHE A 96 9.76 -6.78 -21.56
N VAL A 97 9.15 -5.85 -20.84
CA VAL A 97 8.30 -4.77 -21.38
C VAL A 97 8.77 -3.41 -20.86
N THR A 98 8.55 -2.34 -21.61
CA THR A 98 8.92 -0.98 -21.16
C THR A 98 7.97 -0.50 -20.06
N PHE A 99 8.38 0.53 -19.32
CA PHE A 99 7.45 1.21 -18.40
C PHE A 99 6.19 1.69 -19.12
N THR A 100 6.36 2.31 -20.29
CA THR A 100 5.25 2.80 -21.12
C THR A 100 4.27 1.68 -21.47
N ASP A 101 4.77 0.50 -21.86
CA ASP A 101 3.92 -0.64 -22.20
C ASP A 101 3.13 -1.16 -20.99
N VAL A 102 3.77 -1.23 -19.81
CA VAL A 102 3.10 -1.60 -18.55
C VAL A 102 1.94 -0.64 -18.26
N ILE A 103 2.18 0.66 -18.36
CA ILE A 103 1.17 1.69 -18.07
C ILE A 103 0.04 1.67 -19.11
N LEU A 104 0.35 1.50 -20.40
CA LEU A 104 -0.65 1.42 -21.46
C LEU A 104 -1.53 0.18 -21.32
N GLY A 105 -0.92 -0.97 -21.02
CA GLY A 105 -1.63 -2.21 -20.78
C GLY A 105 -2.54 -2.11 -19.55
N ALA A 106 -2.03 -1.61 -18.42
CA ALA A 106 -2.83 -1.38 -17.22
C ALA A 106 -3.96 -0.37 -17.45
N SER A 107 -3.71 0.72 -18.20
CA SER A 107 -4.74 1.72 -18.56
C SER A 107 -5.84 1.15 -19.47
N THR A 108 -5.54 0.08 -20.19
CA THR A 108 -6.50 -0.64 -21.03
C THR A 108 -7.37 -1.56 -20.17
N GLU A 109 -6.74 -2.31 -19.27
CA GLU A 109 -7.43 -3.16 -18.29
C GLU A 109 -8.35 -2.32 -17.39
N TYR A 110 -7.85 -1.20 -16.88
CA TYR A 110 -8.54 -0.29 -15.97
C TYR A 110 -9.33 0.79 -16.71
N SER A 111 -10.03 0.41 -17.77
CA SER A 111 -10.74 1.34 -18.66
C SER A 111 -11.73 2.26 -17.92
N ASP A 112 -12.44 1.76 -16.91
CA ASP A 112 -13.42 2.51 -16.11
C ASP A 112 -12.81 3.63 -15.24
N CYS A 113 -11.49 3.59 -15.00
CA CYS A 113 -10.78 4.57 -14.19
C CYS A 113 -9.47 5.03 -14.85
N ARG A 114 -9.42 4.96 -16.18
CA ARG A 114 -8.22 5.24 -16.99
C ARG A 114 -7.60 6.59 -16.67
N ASP A 115 -8.40 7.64 -16.57
CA ASP A 115 -7.88 9.00 -16.35
C ASP A 115 -7.34 9.18 -14.92
N ALA A 116 -8.03 8.61 -13.93
CA ALA A 116 -7.54 8.57 -12.55
C ALA A 116 -6.22 7.79 -12.46
N PHE A 117 -6.13 6.65 -13.14
CA PHE A 117 -4.92 5.83 -13.19
C PHE A 117 -3.75 6.59 -13.86
N LYS A 118 -3.97 7.21 -15.02
CA LYS A 118 -2.95 8.05 -15.70
C LYS A 118 -2.48 9.20 -14.83
N HIS A 119 -3.40 9.84 -14.11
CA HIS A 119 -3.06 10.93 -13.21
C HIS A 119 -2.16 10.46 -12.07
N MET A 120 -2.51 9.34 -11.43
CA MET A 120 -1.68 8.69 -10.41
C MET A 120 -0.29 8.31 -10.93
N VAL A 121 -0.19 7.70 -12.11
CA VAL A 121 1.09 7.36 -12.72
C VAL A 121 1.95 8.60 -12.99
N THR A 122 1.33 9.70 -13.41
CA THR A 122 2.03 10.95 -13.71
C THR A 122 2.67 11.54 -12.45
N LEU A 123 1.91 11.62 -11.35
CA LEU A 123 2.42 12.19 -10.09
C LEU A 123 3.34 11.22 -9.34
N CYS A 124 3.14 9.91 -9.46
CA CYS A 124 3.92 8.90 -8.76
C CYS A 124 5.09 8.32 -9.57
N ARG A 125 5.39 8.85 -10.78
CA ARG A 125 6.27 8.18 -11.76
C ARG A 125 7.60 7.69 -11.17
N ASP A 126 8.37 8.59 -10.56
CA ASP A 126 9.71 8.27 -10.07
C ASP A 126 9.68 7.24 -8.93
N GLY A 127 8.68 7.34 -8.06
CA GLY A 127 8.44 6.37 -6.99
C GLY A 127 8.00 5.02 -7.54
N LEU A 128 7.14 5.03 -8.55
CA LEU A 128 6.59 3.84 -9.19
C LEU A 128 7.66 3.06 -9.96
N GLU A 129 8.53 3.74 -10.72
CA GLU A 129 9.66 3.08 -11.42
C GLU A 129 10.62 2.40 -10.45
N LYS A 130 10.88 3.01 -9.29
CA LYS A 130 11.69 2.40 -8.22
C LYS A 130 10.99 1.20 -7.60
N GLN A 131 9.70 1.32 -7.29
CA GLN A 131 8.92 0.23 -6.71
C GLN A 131 8.72 -0.94 -7.68
N LEU A 132 8.59 -0.67 -8.98
CA LEU A 132 8.57 -1.72 -10.00
C LEU A 132 9.87 -2.54 -9.99
N ALA A 133 11.02 -1.91 -9.76
CA ALA A 133 12.28 -2.64 -9.62
C ALA A 133 12.32 -3.58 -8.40
N CYS A 134 11.42 -3.41 -7.42
CA CYS A 134 11.30 -4.33 -6.28
C CYS A 134 10.47 -5.59 -6.60
N VAL A 135 9.56 -5.53 -7.57
CA VAL A 135 8.60 -6.62 -7.89
C VAL A 135 8.82 -7.22 -9.29
N CYS A 136 9.60 -6.55 -10.12
CA CYS A 136 10.00 -6.98 -11.46
C CYS A 136 11.51 -7.19 -11.52
N GLU A 137 11.96 -8.10 -12.38
CA GLU A 137 13.33 -8.05 -12.90
C GLU A 137 13.50 -6.82 -13.79
N THR A 138 14.65 -6.17 -13.70
CA THR A 138 14.93 -4.94 -14.46
C THR A 138 16.20 -5.09 -15.27
N LYS A 139 16.16 -4.67 -16.54
CA LYS A 139 17.34 -4.55 -17.41
C LYS A 139 17.38 -3.17 -18.04
N ALA A 140 18.59 -2.62 -18.19
CA ALA A 140 18.79 -1.45 -19.03
C ALA A 140 18.83 -1.89 -20.50
N VAL A 141 18.13 -1.17 -21.38
CA VAL A 141 18.09 -1.47 -22.83
C VAL A 141 19.43 -1.13 -23.48
N SER A 142 20.05 -0.03 -23.06
CA SER A 142 21.37 0.42 -23.52
C SER A 142 22.11 1.07 -22.35
N LYS A 143 23.44 1.20 -22.47
CA LYS A 143 24.23 2.02 -21.54
C LYS A 143 24.05 3.52 -21.78
N ASP A 144 23.61 3.89 -22.98
CA ASP A 144 23.51 5.30 -23.42
C ASP A 144 22.09 5.86 -23.27
N VAL A 145 21.11 5.00 -23.01
CA VAL A 145 19.70 5.37 -22.82
C VAL A 145 19.26 4.83 -21.47
N GLU A 146 18.79 5.70 -20.58
CA GLU A 146 18.27 5.33 -19.25
C GLU A 146 16.92 4.58 -19.31
N GLU A 147 16.59 3.98 -20.45
CA GLU A 147 15.38 3.19 -20.61
C GLU A 147 15.55 1.82 -19.95
N LYS A 148 14.64 1.53 -19.03
CA LYS A 148 14.55 0.27 -18.30
C LYS A 148 13.39 -0.54 -18.81
N VAL A 149 13.62 -1.85 -18.91
CA VAL A 149 12.58 -2.83 -19.17
C VAL A 149 12.35 -3.70 -17.96
N TYR A 150 11.11 -4.14 -17.79
CA TYR A 150 10.59 -4.80 -16.61
C TYR A 150 9.99 -6.14 -17.01
N ARG A 151 10.21 -7.17 -16.19
CA ARG A 151 9.55 -8.48 -16.31
C ARG A 151 9.03 -8.87 -14.94
N PHE A 152 7.75 -9.18 -14.80
CA PHE A 152 7.19 -9.55 -13.50
C PHE A 152 7.86 -10.81 -12.94
N SER A 153 8.20 -10.80 -11.65
CA SER A 153 8.89 -11.91 -10.99
C SER A 153 8.20 -12.23 -9.66
N LEU A 154 7.66 -13.44 -9.57
CA LEU A 154 7.01 -13.92 -8.34
C LEU A 154 7.99 -13.97 -7.16
N ASP A 155 9.24 -14.37 -7.42
CA ASP A 155 10.29 -14.43 -6.39
C ASP A 155 10.60 -13.04 -5.82
N ARG A 156 10.68 -12.02 -6.69
CA ARG A 156 10.89 -10.63 -6.27
C ARG A 156 9.69 -10.08 -5.50
N LEU A 157 8.47 -10.34 -5.98
CA LEU A 157 7.25 -9.98 -5.26
C LEU A 157 7.22 -10.62 -3.86
N ALA A 158 7.53 -11.92 -3.75
CA ALA A 158 7.57 -12.62 -2.48
C ALA A 158 8.61 -12.04 -1.52
N ALA A 159 9.81 -11.73 -2.01
CA ALA A 159 10.86 -11.09 -1.22
C ALA A 159 10.45 -9.68 -0.75
N TRP A 160 9.85 -8.89 -1.63
CA TRP A 160 9.35 -7.55 -1.29
C TRP A 160 8.22 -7.59 -0.26
N LEU A 161 7.25 -8.50 -0.43
CA LEU A 161 6.18 -8.71 0.54
C LEU A 161 6.72 -9.20 1.89
N ALA A 162 7.73 -10.05 1.92
CA ALA A 162 8.36 -10.49 3.17
C ALA A 162 8.97 -9.31 3.95
N VAL A 163 9.59 -8.34 3.25
CA VAL A 163 10.09 -7.11 3.87
C VAL A 163 8.95 -6.27 4.44
N ILE A 164 7.83 -6.12 3.71
CA ILE A 164 6.66 -5.39 4.19
C ILE A 164 6.09 -6.06 5.44
N VAL A 165 5.83 -7.37 5.39
CA VAL A 165 5.28 -8.15 6.51
C VAL A 165 6.17 -8.01 7.75
N ARG A 166 7.49 -8.12 7.59
CA ARG A 166 8.43 -7.92 8.69
C ARG A 166 8.30 -6.52 9.30
N LYS A 167 8.38 -5.47 8.48
CA LYS A 167 8.29 -4.07 8.95
C LYS A 167 6.96 -3.79 9.65
N THR A 168 5.85 -4.25 9.08
CA THR A 168 4.52 -4.09 9.66
C THR A 168 4.41 -4.85 10.98
N SER A 169 5.01 -6.03 11.10
CA SER A 169 5.02 -6.82 12.33
C SER A 169 5.82 -6.12 13.45
N GLU A 170 7.01 -5.60 13.13
CA GLU A 170 7.83 -4.80 14.05
C GLU A 170 7.08 -3.54 14.53
N GLN A 171 6.38 -2.86 13.61
CA GLN A 171 5.57 -1.69 13.94
C GLN A 171 4.36 -2.05 14.81
N ALA A 172 3.67 -3.15 14.52
CA ALA A 172 2.55 -3.62 15.32
C ALA A 172 2.99 -3.93 16.76
N ILE A 173 4.10 -4.67 16.92
CA ILE A 173 4.67 -5.01 18.23
C ILE A 173 5.05 -3.76 19.01
N SER A 174 5.78 -2.82 18.39
CA SER A 174 6.20 -1.57 19.04
C SER A 174 5.01 -0.65 19.39
N SER A 175 3.91 -0.77 18.67
CA SER A 175 2.66 -0.05 18.96
C SER A 175 1.78 -0.74 20.01
N GLY A 176 2.24 -1.86 20.59
CA GLY A 176 1.48 -2.63 21.57
C GLY A 176 0.25 -3.34 20.97
N LEU A 177 0.25 -3.57 19.64
CA LEU A 177 -0.73 -4.43 19.00
C LEU A 177 -0.28 -5.89 19.16
N TYR A 178 -1.20 -6.75 19.60
CA TYR A 178 -0.93 -8.17 19.81
C TYR A 178 -1.87 -8.98 18.93
N PHE A 179 -1.31 -9.98 18.24
CA PHE A 179 -2.07 -10.93 17.46
C PHE A 179 -2.44 -12.11 18.35
N THR A 180 -3.74 -12.33 18.56
CA THR A 180 -4.24 -13.54 19.19
C THR A 180 -4.78 -14.49 18.13
N GLU A 181 -4.72 -15.80 18.39
CA GLU A 181 -5.53 -16.73 17.62
C GLU A 181 -7.01 -16.38 17.86
N VAL A 182 -7.83 -16.58 16.84
CA VAL A 182 -9.27 -16.28 16.89
C VAL A 182 -9.89 -17.02 18.09
N GLY A 183 -10.29 -16.28 19.13
CA GLY A 183 -10.93 -16.83 20.33
C GLY A 183 -10.13 -16.78 21.63
N GLU A 184 -8.85 -16.37 21.62
CA GLU A 184 -8.06 -16.20 22.86
C GLU A 184 -8.00 -14.71 23.28
N CYS A 185 -8.41 -14.42 24.53
CA CYS A 185 -8.14 -13.12 25.15
C CYS A 185 -6.64 -13.04 25.49
N ALA A 186 -5.94 -12.00 25.02
CA ALA A 186 -4.52 -11.79 25.28
C ALA A 186 -4.25 -11.52 26.78
N THR A 187 -3.84 -12.55 27.53
CA THR A 187 -3.28 -12.40 28.88
C THR A 187 -1.84 -11.89 28.81
N GLU A 188 -1.39 -11.16 29.85
CA GLU A 188 -0.03 -10.61 29.98
C GLU A 188 1.07 -11.66 29.80
N ASP A 189 0.83 -12.92 30.20
CA ASP A 189 1.81 -14.00 30.10
C ASP A 189 1.99 -14.49 28.64
N LEU A 190 0.90 -14.52 27.86
CA LEU A 190 0.95 -14.78 26.41
C LEU A 190 1.71 -13.68 25.65
N ARG A 191 1.71 -12.43 26.16
CA ARG A 191 2.45 -11.30 25.57
C ARG A 191 3.96 -11.55 25.56
N ARG A 192 4.49 -12.22 26.57
CA ARG A 192 5.95 -12.40 26.75
C ARG A 192 6.50 -13.60 25.96
N GLU A 193 5.71 -14.66 25.79
CA GLU A 193 6.14 -15.90 25.14
C GLU A 193 6.11 -15.83 23.61
N ARG A 194 5.06 -15.22 23.01
CA ARG A 194 4.85 -15.26 21.54
C ARG A 194 5.67 -14.26 20.73
N LEU A 195 6.17 -13.17 21.35
CA LEU A 195 7.13 -12.25 20.72
C LEU A 195 8.38 -12.99 20.20
N SER A 196 8.79 -14.04 20.91
CA SER A 196 9.96 -14.84 20.54
C SER A 196 9.71 -15.79 19.36
N ARG A 197 8.45 -16.19 19.08
CA ARG A 197 8.15 -17.22 18.04
C ARG A 197 7.86 -16.63 16.67
N PHE A 198 7.20 -15.47 16.58
CA PHE A 198 6.85 -14.86 15.29
C PHE A 198 8.08 -14.40 14.49
N MET A 199 9.19 -14.07 15.17
CA MET A 199 10.43 -13.65 14.52
C MET A 199 11.21 -14.79 13.83
N PHE A 200 10.95 -16.06 14.16
CA PHE A 200 11.76 -17.19 13.68
C PHE A 200 11.22 -17.87 12.41
N VAL A 201 10.04 -17.52 11.92
CA VAL A 201 9.40 -18.22 10.78
C VAL A 201 9.54 -17.49 9.45
N LEU A 202 10.09 -16.27 9.43
CA LEU A 202 10.38 -15.57 8.17
C LEU A 202 11.80 -15.91 7.71
N PRO A 203 12.00 -16.52 6.52
CA PRO A 203 13.34 -16.76 6.00
C PRO A 203 14.07 -15.43 5.87
N PHE A 204 15.27 -15.37 6.45
CA PHE A 204 16.20 -14.25 6.31
C PHE A 204 16.49 -14.02 4.82
N CYS A 205 15.82 -13.04 4.21
CA CYS A 205 16.27 -12.45 2.97
C CYS A 205 17.13 -11.23 3.33
N ASP A 206 18.42 -11.32 3.01
CA ASP A 206 19.41 -10.26 3.19
C ASP A 206 19.02 -9.00 2.43
N GLY A 207 18.24 -8.13 3.08
CA GLY A 207 18.37 -6.67 3.13
C GLY A 207 18.58 -5.85 1.85
N ARG A 208 18.44 -6.41 0.65
CA ARG A 208 18.64 -5.74 -0.63
C ARG A 208 17.35 -5.67 -1.41
N CYS A 209 16.42 -4.87 -0.91
CA CYS A 209 15.37 -4.18 -1.65
C CYS A 209 15.08 -2.85 -0.93
#